data_AF-A0A938PZE0-F1
#
_entry.id   AF-A0A938PZE0-F1
#
_cell.length_a   1.000
_cell.length_b   1.000
_cell.length_c   1.000
_cell.angle_alpha   90.00
_cell.angle_beta   90.00
_cell.angle_gamma   90.00
#
_symmetry.space_group_name_H-M   'P 1'
#
loop_
_entity.id
_entity.type
_entity.pdbx_description
1 polymer ?
#
loop_
_entity_poly.entity_id
_entity_poly.type
_entity_poly.pdbx_seq_one_letter_code
_entity_poly.pdbx_strand_id
1 'polypeptide(L)'
;MASFDTGLRITVSVCILVVAVIHLLPVIGVSGQERLQALYGARIDSPDLLILMRHRAILFGLLGAVLVIAAFRTELQGFALIAGAVSIVSFLLIALTADSYGPQIQRVVLMDWVALVATAIGGMCWIVTRR
;
A
#
# COMPACT_ATOMS: atom_id res chain seq x y z
N MET A 1 27.11 -7.57 -17.35
CA MET A 1 26.88 -7.30 -15.91
C MET A 1 26.22 -5.96 -15.65
N ALA A 2 26.75 -4.82 -16.16
CA ALA A 2 26.17 -3.49 -15.89
C ALA A 2 24.69 -3.30 -16.29
N SER A 3 24.29 -3.74 -17.50
CA SER A 3 22.90 -3.62 -17.98
C SER A 3 21.89 -4.44 -17.13
N PHE A 4 22.33 -5.57 -16.59
CA PHE A 4 21.50 -6.42 -15.73
C PHE A 4 21.24 -5.77 -14.36
N ASP A 5 22.26 -5.15 -13.76
CA ASP A 5 22.12 -4.40 -12.50
C ASP A 5 21.19 -3.18 -12.67
N THR A 6 21.31 -2.47 -13.79
CA THR A 6 20.39 -1.36 -14.11
C THR A 6 18.93 -1.85 -14.21
N GLY A 7 18.68 -2.98 -14.87
CA GLY A 7 17.35 -3.57 -14.99
C GLY A 7 16.73 -3.95 -13.64
N LEU A 8 17.53 -4.53 -12.74
CA LEU A 8 17.07 -4.86 -11.38
C LEU A 8 16.72 -3.62 -10.57
N ARG A 9 17.55 -2.57 -10.62
CA ARG A 9 17.27 -1.30 -9.90
C ARG A 9 15.99 -0.65 -10.37
N ILE A 10 15.75 -0.63 -11.68
CA ILE A 10 14.49 -0.14 -12.26
C ILE A 10 13.31 -0.99 -11.76
N THR A 11 13.46 -2.31 -11.72
CA THR A 11 12.42 -3.23 -11.23
C THR A 11 12.05 -2.92 -9.78
N VAL A 12 13.03 -2.67 -8.90
CA VAL A 12 12.77 -2.26 -7.51
C VAL A 12 11.93 -0.98 -7.45
N SER A 13 12.33 0.06 -8.18
CA SER A 13 11.60 1.33 -8.23
C SER A 13 10.17 1.16 -8.75
N VAL A 14 9.98 0.37 -9.81
CA VAL A 14 8.65 0.09 -10.39
C VAL A 14 7.77 -0.65 -9.38
N CYS A 15 8.30 -1.69 -8.71
CA CYS A 15 7.56 -2.41 -7.67
C CYS A 15 7.14 -1.48 -6.53
N ILE A 16 8.05 -0.63 -6.04
CA ILE A 16 7.73 0.35 -5.00
C ILE A 16 6.65 1.33 -5.48
N LEU A 17 6.69 1.80 -6.73
CA LEU A 17 5.66 2.68 -7.28
C LEU A 17 4.29 2.01 -7.36
N VAL A 18 4.22 0.74 -7.77
CA VAL A 18 2.97 -0.02 -7.77
C VAL A 18 2.37 -0.08 -6.37
N VAL A 19 3.19 -0.43 -5.37
CA VAL A 19 2.76 -0.46 -3.97
C VAL A 19 2.32 0.92 -3.48
N ALA A 20 3.05 1.97 -3.87
CA ALA A 20 2.73 3.35 -3.52
C ALA A 20 1.36 3.77 -4.06
N VAL A 21 1.08 3.49 -5.34
CA VAL A 21 -0.22 3.82 -5.96
C VAL A 21 -1.36 3.13 -5.23
N ILE A 22 -1.20 1.85 -4.87
CA ILE A 22 -2.22 1.11 -4.10
C ILE A 22 -2.46 1.76 -2.73
N HIS A 23 -1.40 2.16 -2.02
CA HIS A 23 -1.51 2.85 -0.74
C HIS A 23 -2.06 4.28 -0.85
N LEU A 24 -2.02 4.91 -2.01
CA LEU A 24 -2.60 6.23 -2.24
C LEU A 24 -4.11 6.17 -2.55
N LEU A 25 -4.66 5.01 -2.93
CA LEU A 25 -6.10 4.87 -3.22
C LEU A 25 -7.01 5.34 -2.07
N PRO A 26 -6.73 5.02 -0.79
CA PRO A 26 -7.56 5.45 0.33
C PRO A 26 -7.65 6.97 0.51
N VAL A 27 -6.69 7.76 0.00
CA VAL A 27 -6.65 9.23 0.16
C VAL A 27 -7.91 9.90 -0.39
N ILE A 28 -8.55 9.31 -1.39
CA ILE A 28 -9.83 9.77 -1.94
C ILE A 28 -10.92 9.85 -0.85
N GLY A 29 -10.84 9.01 0.18
CA GLY A 29 -11.75 9.00 1.33
C GLY A 29 -11.62 10.20 2.27
N VAL A 30 -10.57 11.03 2.15
CA VAL A 30 -10.45 12.28 2.93
C VAL A 30 -11.54 13.28 2.53
N SER A 31 -11.97 13.29 1.26
CA SER A 31 -12.81 14.35 0.69
C SER A 31 -14.28 14.33 1.10
N GLY A 32 -14.74 13.38 1.92
CA GLY A 32 -16.13 13.41 2.41
C GLY A 32 -16.75 12.04 2.66
N GLN A 33 -17.86 12.06 3.39
CA GLN A 33 -18.64 10.86 3.73
C GLN A 33 -19.19 10.17 2.48
N GLU A 34 -19.52 10.91 1.41
CA GLU A 34 -19.99 10.37 0.13
C GLU A 34 -18.91 9.53 -0.58
N ARG A 35 -17.65 9.99 -0.59
CA ARG A 35 -16.55 9.20 -1.17
C ARG A 35 -16.21 7.98 -0.32
N LEU A 36 -16.33 8.08 0.99
CA LEU A 36 -16.20 6.94 1.89
C LEU A 36 -17.36 5.94 1.72
N GLN A 37 -18.59 6.40 1.52
CA GLN A 37 -19.71 5.53 1.17
C GLN A 37 -19.51 4.86 -0.20
N ALA A 38 -18.93 5.56 -1.18
CA ALA A 38 -18.58 4.93 -2.46
C ALA A 38 -17.45 3.89 -2.34
N LEU A 39 -16.44 4.16 -1.49
CA LEU A 39 -15.32 3.26 -1.23
C LEU A 39 -15.70 2.05 -0.37
N TYR A 40 -16.57 2.22 0.63
CA TYR A 40 -16.88 1.21 1.66
C TYR A 40 -18.32 0.64 1.59
N GLY A 41 -19.21 1.26 0.79
CA GLY A 41 -20.57 0.78 0.47
C GLY A 41 -21.52 0.58 1.64
N ALA A 42 -21.10 0.95 2.86
CA ALA A 42 -21.93 1.05 4.03
C ALA A 42 -22.17 2.54 4.33
N ARG A 43 -23.37 2.87 4.81
CA ARG A 43 -23.56 4.19 5.43
C ARG A 43 -22.65 4.25 6.66
N ILE A 44 -21.70 5.17 6.64
CA ILE A 44 -20.91 5.51 7.83
C ILE A 44 -21.81 6.38 8.70
N ASP A 45 -22.63 5.74 9.52
CA ASP A 45 -23.65 6.42 10.33
C ASP A 45 -23.12 6.94 11.67
N SER A 46 -21.90 6.53 12.07
CA SER A 46 -21.25 7.06 13.27
C SER A 46 -20.19 8.13 12.94
N PRO A 47 -20.27 9.32 13.57
CA PRO A 47 -19.25 10.36 13.43
C PRO A 47 -17.85 9.87 13.80
N ASP A 48 -17.73 8.99 14.79
CA ASP A 48 -16.45 8.43 15.25
C ASP A 48 -15.80 7.55 14.17
N LEU A 49 -16.58 6.68 13.51
CA LEU A 49 -16.07 5.85 12.41
C LEU A 49 -15.64 6.71 11.23
N LEU A 50 -16.36 7.80 10.96
CA LEU A 50 -16.01 8.74 9.89
C LEU A 50 -14.63 9.38 10.14
N ILE A 51 -14.35 9.80 11.38
CA ILE A 51 -13.05 10.35 11.77
C ILE A 51 -11.95 9.29 11.61
N LEU A 52 -12.17 8.06 12.10
CA LEU A 52 -11.19 6.97 11.99
C LEU A 52 -10.87 6.61 10.54
N MET A 53 -11.88 6.55 9.66
CA MET A 53 -11.67 6.24 8.24
C MET A 53 -10.92 7.38 7.50
N ARG A 54 -11.20 8.64 7.83
CA ARG A 54 -10.44 9.79 7.27
C ARG A 54 -9.00 9.81 7.76
N HIS A 55 -8.78 9.57 9.05
CA HIS A 55 -7.43 9.49 9.60
C HIS A 55 -6.64 8.33 8.98
N ARG A 56 -7.28 7.17 8.79
CA ARG A 56 -6.69 6.04 8.06
C ARG A 56 -6.30 6.46 6.64
N ALA A 57 -7.19 7.13 5.91
CA ALA A 57 -6.87 7.63 4.57
C ALA A 57 -5.64 8.55 4.54
N ILE A 58 -5.45 9.40 5.56
CA ILE A 58 -4.27 10.26 5.70
C ILE A 58 -3.01 9.42 5.99
N LEU A 59 -3.07 8.44 6.90
CA LEU A 59 -1.92 7.57 7.19
C LEU A 59 -1.47 6.75 5.98
N PHE A 60 -2.42 6.21 5.23
CA PHE A 60 -2.15 5.53 3.96
C PHE A 60 -1.55 6.49 2.92
N GLY A 61 -2.06 7.73 2.84
CA GLY A 61 -1.50 8.78 2.01
C GLY A 61 -0.05 9.14 2.36
N LEU A 62 0.25 9.26 3.66
CA LEU A 62 1.59 9.54 4.15
C LEU A 62 2.55 8.42 3.77
N LEU A 63 2.16 7.16 4.02
CA LEU A 63 2.96 6.00 3.63
C LEU A 63 3.15 5.96 2.11
N GLY A 64 2.09 6.13 1.33
CA GLY A 64 2.15 6.20 -0.13
C GLY A 64 3.11 7.26 -0.64
N ALA A 65 3.10 8.46 -0.06
CA ALA A 65 4.05 9.54 -0.41
C ALA A 65 5.51 9.15 -0.10
N VAL A 66 5.77 8.54 1.07
CA VAL A 66 7.10 8.03 1.42
C VAL A 66 7.56 6.96 0.42
N LEU A 67 6.67 6.04 0.01
CA LEU A 67 6.97 5.02 -0.99
C LEU A 67 7.30 5.65 -2.36
N VAL A 68 6.54 6.66 -2.81
CA VAL A 68 6.85 7.39 -4.05
C VAL A 68 8.24 8.01 -3.97
N ILE A 69 8.58 8.69 -2.87
CA ILE A 69 9.90 9.30 -2.68
C ILE A 69 11.01 8.23 -2.70
N ALA A 70 10.78 7.09 -2.04
CA ALA A 70 11.74 6.01 -1.96
C ALA A 70 11.96 5.30 -3.31
N ALA A 71 10.98 5.30 -4.22
CA ALA A 71 11.17 4.76 -5.56
C ALA A 71 12.30 5.47 -6.32
N PHE A 72 12.52 6.76 -6.07
CA PHE A 72 13.57 7.56 -6.71
C PHE A 72 14.83 7.74 -5.84
N ARG A 73 14.80 7.30 -4.58
CA ARG A 73 15.94 7.39 -3.65
C ARG A 73 16.35 6.00 -3.19
N THR A 74 17.39 5.44 -3.82
CA THR A 74 17.89 4.08 -3.58
C THR A 74 18.21 3.79 -2.12
N GLU A 75 18.67 4.80 -1.37
CA GLU A 75 18.96 4.71 0.07
C GLU A 75 17.72 4.37 0.91
N LEU A 76 16.53 4.79 0.47
CA LEU A 76 15.26 4.60 1.18
C LEU A 76 14.51 3.34 0.76
N GLN A 77 14.89 2.70 -0.35
CA GLN A 77 14.13 1.58 -0.93
C GLN A 77 13.96 0.40 0.04
N GLY A 78 14.99 0.05 0.81
CA GLY A 78 14.89 -1.01 1.81
C GLY A 78 13.88 -0.71 2.90
N PHE A 79 13.92 0.52 3.43
CA PHE A 79 12.96 0.98 4.43
C PHE A 79 11.53 1.00 3.88
N ALA A 80 11.34 1.49 2.66
CA ALA A 80 10.06 1.52 1.97
C ALA A 80 9.47 0.11 1.76
N LEU A 81 10.28 -0.85 1.33
CA LEU A 81 9.85 -2.25 1.16
C LEU A 81 9.41 -2.87 2.49
N ILE A 82 10.15 -2.62 3.58
CA ILE A 82 9.78 -3.10 4.93
C ILE A 82 8.48 -2.44 5.39
N ALA A 83 8.38 -1.11 5.31
CA ALA A 83 7.20 -0.37 5.74
C ALA A 83 5.95 -0.78 4.94
N GLY A 84 6.08 -0.94 3.62
CA GLY A 84 5.01 -1.45 2.77
C GLY A 84 4.61 -2.87 3.13
N ALA A 85 5.57 -3.78 3.33
CA ALA A 85 5.29 -5.15 3.75
C ALA A 85 4.56 -5.21 5.10
N VAL A 86 4.99 -4.44 6.09
CA VAL A 86 4.34 -4.37 7.41
C VAL A 86 2.89 -3.88 7.28
N SER A 87 2.65 -2.84 6.49
CA SER A 87 1.31 -2.30 6.23
C SER A 87 0.38 -3.36 5.60
N ILE A 88 0.85 -4.02 4.53
CA ILE A 88 0.06 -5.01 3.78
C ILE A 88 -0.19 -6.26 4.63
N VAL A 89 0.85 -6.84 5.22
CA VAL A 89 0.74 -8.10 5.98
C VAL A 89 -0.13 -7.91 7.21
N SER A 90 0.00 -6.79 7.93
CA SER A 90 -0.86 -6.54 9.09
C SER A 90 -2.34 -6.44 8.71
N PHE A 91 -2.68 -5.75 7.62
CA PHE A 91 -4.06 -5.66 7.16
C PHE A 91 -4.62 -7.02 6.70
N LEU A 92 -3.84 -7.79 5.92
CA LEU A 92 -4.25 -9.12 5.47
C LEU A 92 -4.49 -10.07 6.65
N LEU A 93 -3.61 -10.07 7.67
CA LEU A 93 -3.80 -10.90 8.87
C LEU A 93 -5.07 -10.50 9.62
N ILE A 94 -5.32 -9.20 9.80
CA ILE A 94 -6.55 -8.71 10.46
C ILE A 94 -7.79 -9.17 9.67
N ALA A 95 -7.76 -9.04 8.34
CA ALA A 95 -8.88 -9.46 7.49
C ALA A 95 -9.12 -10.98 7.54
N LEU A 96 -8.06 -11.80 7.66
CA LEU A 96 -8.17 -13.25 7.81
C LEU A 96 -8.75 -13.67 9.16
N THR A 97 -8.58 -12.85 10.20
CA THR A 97 -9.16 -13.10 11.53
C THR A 97 -10.57 -12.54 11.71
N ALA A 98 -11.09 -11.80 10.74
CA ALA A 98 -12.44 -11.26 10.80
C ALA A 98 -13.48 -12.32 10.40
N ASP A 99 -14.59 -12.41 11.13
CA ASP A 99 -15.66 -13.38 10.84
C ASP A 99 -16.25 -13.20 9.43
N SER A 100 -16.39 -11.94 8.99
CA SER A 100 -16.77 -11.60 7.62
C SER A 100 -16.44 -10.13 7.31
N TYR A 101 -16.37 -9.78 6.03
CA TYR A 101 -16.24 -8.40 5.58
C TYR A 101 -16.98 -8.19 4.25
N GLY A 102 -17.43 -6.94 4.03
CA GLY A 102 -18.21 -6.58 2.84
C GLY A 102 -17.38 -6.57 1.54
N PRO A 103 -18.06 -6.48 0.37
CA PRO A 103 -17.42 -6.53 -0.95
C PRO A 103 -16.40 -5.41 -1.19
N GLN A 104 -16.46 -4.32 -0.43
CA GLN A 104 -15.53 -3.21 -0.51
C GLN A 104 -14.20 -3.53 0.15
N ILE A 105 -14.23 -4.11 1.36
CA ILE A 105 -13.03 -4.62 2.01
C ILE A 105 -12.42 -5.75 1.19
N GLN A 106 -13.25 -6.58 0.54
CA GLN A 106 -12.78 -7.62 -0.38
C GLN A 106 -11.93 -7.05 -1.53
N ARG A 107 -12.30 -5.90 -2.10
CA ARG A 107 -11.49 -5.21 -3.13
C ARG A 107 -10.16 -4.74 -2.57
N VAL A 108 -10.13 -4.21 -1.34
CA VAL A 108 -8.89 -3.78 -0.69
C VAL A 108 -7.98 -4.98 -0.44
N VAL A 109 -8.52 -6.09 0.07
CA VAL A 109 -7.77 -7.35 0.25
C VAL A 109 -7.15 -7.84 -1.07
N LEU A 110 -7.91 -7.78 -2.18
CA LEU A 110 -7.38 -8.14 -3.50
C LEU A 110 -6.23 -7.22 -3.94
N MET A 111 -6.36 -5.91 -3.73
CA MET A 111 -5.29 -4.96 -4.05
C MET A 111 -4.05 -5.18 -3.17
N ASP A 112 -4.22 -5.53 -1.90
CA ASP A 112 -3.13 -5.80 -0.98
C ASP A 112 -2.37 -7.09 -1.33
N TRP A 113 -3.04 -8.11 -1.88
CA TRP A 113 -2.35 -9.27 -2.46
C TRP A 113 -1.47 -8.89 -3.65
N VAL A 114 -1.96 -8.02 -4.55
CA VAL A 114 -1.17 -7.52 -5.68
C VAL A 114 0.04 -6.72 -5.15
N ALA A 115 -0.17 -5.86 -4.16
CA ALA A 115 0.89 -5.09 -3.52
C ALA A 115 1.92 -6.01 -2.82
N LEU A 116 1.48 -7.12 -2.22
CA LEU A 116 2.38 -8.07 -1.56
C LEU A 116 3.30 -8.74 -2.57
N VAL A 117 2.75 -9.20 -3.71
CA VAL A 117 3.55 -9.80 -4.79
C VAL A 117 4.56 -8.79 -5.33
N ALA A 118 4.14 -7.54 -5.58
CA ALA A 118 5.04 -6.48 -6.01
C ALA A 118 6.14 -6.20 -4.96
N THR A 119 5.79 -6.15 -3.68
CA THR A 119 6.74 -5.95 -2.58
C THR A 119 7.74 -7.09 -2.48
N ALA A 120 7.31 -8.35 -2.67
CA ALA A 120 8.18 -9.52 -2.66
C ALA A 120 9.19 -9.49 -3.83
N ILE A 121 8.71 -9.19 -5.05
CA ILE A 121 9.58 -9.06 -6.24
C ILE A 121 10.60 -7.93 -6.03
N GLY A 122 10.13 -6.75 -5.64
CA GLY A 122 10.99 -5.60 -5.34
C GLY A 122 12.02 -5.90 -4.25
N GLY A 123 11.61 -6.60 -3.19
CA GLY A 123 12.49 -7.06 -2.11
C GLY A 123 13.58 -8.01 -2.59
N MET A 124 13.22 -9.02 -3.39
CA MET A 124 14.19 -9.96 -3.95
C MET A 124 15.21 -9.26 -4.86
N CYS A 125 14.75 -8.41 -5.78
CA CYS A 125 15.63 -7.63 -6.65
C CYS A 125 16.55 -6.70 -5.84
N TRP A 126 16.01 -6.03 -4.82
CA TRP A 126 16.77 -5.12 -3.97
C TRP A 126 17.89 -5.84 -3.21
N ILE A 127 17.62 -7.03 -2.64
CA ILE A 127 18.63 -7.85 -1.97
C ILE A 127 19.75 -8.22 -2.93
N VAL A 128 19.43 -8.56 -4.19
CA VAL A 128 20.44 -8.90 -5.21
C VAL A 128 21.30 -7.69 -5.56
N THR A 129 20.72 -6.50 -5.74
CA THR A 129 21.46 -5.27 -6.09
C THR A 129 22.29 -4.66 -4.96
N ARG A 130 22.08 -5.13 -3.72
CA ARG A 130 22.86 -4.74 -2.53
C ARG A 130 24.04 -5.66 -2.25
N ARG A 131 24.14 -6.81 -2.93
CA ARG A 131 25.31 -7.69 -2.89
C ARG A 131 26.33 -7.26 -3.92
#